data_AF-E3L8Z3-F1
#
_entry.id   AF-E3L8Z3-F1
#
_cell.length_a   1.000
_cell.length_b   1.000
_cell.length_c   1.000
_cell.angle_alpha   90.00
_cell.angle_beta   90.00
_cell.angle_gamma   90.00
#
_symmetry.space_group_name_H-M   'P 1'
#
loop_
_entity.id
_entity.type
_entity.pdbx_description
1 polymer ?
#
loop_
_entity_poly.entity_id
_entity_poly.type
_entity_poly.pdbx_seq_one_letter_code
_entity_poly.pdbx_strand_id
1 'polypeptide(L)'
;MFLRGAGFVILLRIMLILLMIHLIIPSARPANVVGPQQCTNGFALASYHSDSVSCKTSQNVIYDCKVSKCFATSDTSQHGKPYSEFVFEKCHRIDASDHPTKSTSTIHPAEFYPTYNEKNWLEIHGSPPLQPGRRRYQCFTSEAQKLNTNRPWCVGCSLPPT
;
A
#
# COMPACT_ATOMS: atom_id res chain seq x y z
N MET A 1 -9.94 -43.54 52.33
CA MET A 1 -9.34 -42.26 51.90
C MET A 1 -8.64 -42.44 50.54
N PHE A 2 -9.38 -42.78 49.46
CA PHE A 2 -8.80 -43.05 48.13
C PHE A 2 -9.53 -42.36 46.96
N LEU A 3 -10.70 -41.73 47.21
CA LEU A 3 -11.47 -41.04 46.15
C LEU A 3 -10.91 -39.67 45.74
N ARG A 4 -10.01 -39.06 46.52
CA ARG A 4 -9.48 -37.71 46.23
C ARG A 4 -8.39 -37.69 45.16
N GLY A 5 -7.68 -38.81 44.94
CA GLY A 5 -6.60 -38.89 43.94
C GLY A 5 -7.12 -39.08 42.52
N ALA A 6 -8.17 -39.90 42.34
CA ALA A 6 -8.72 -40.20 41.01
C ALA A 6 -9.35 -38.96 40.35
N GLY A 7 -10.08 -38.14 41.12
CA GLY A 7 -10.67 -36.90 40.60
C GLY A 7 -9.63 -35.87 40.16
N PHE A 8 -8.50 -35.78 40.89
CA PHE A 8 -7.40 -34.88 40.52
C PHE A 8 -6.74 -35.28 39.20
N VAL A 9 -6.53 -36.58 38.97
CA VAL A 9 -5.94 -37.10 37.72
C VAL A 9 -6.86 -36.84 36.52
N ILE A 10 -8.18 -36.97 36.70
CA ILE A 10 -9.16 -36.70 35.64
C ILE A 10 -9.16 -35.21 35.29
N LEU A 11 -9.17 -34.32 36.28
CA LEU A 11 -9.13 -32.87 36.04
C LEU A 11 -7.84 -32.45 35.32
N LEU A 12 -6.69 -33.01 35.71
CA LEU A 12 -5.41 -32.72 35.07
C LEU A 12 -5.41 -33.15 33.59
N ARG A 13 -6.01 -34.31 33.27
CA ARG A 13 -6.15 -34.79 31.89
C ARG A 13 -7.05 -33.89 31.05
N ILE A 14 -8.18 -33.43 31.60
CA ILE A 14 -9.09 -32.50 30.91
C ILE A 14 -8.38 -31.17 30.63
N MET A 15 -7.65 -30.62 31.60
CA MET A 15 -6.90 -29.38 31.42
C MET A 15 -5.81 -29.51 30.35
N LEU A 16 -5.10 -30.64 30.31
CA LEU A 16 -4.10 -30.92 29.27
C LEU A 16 -4.75 -31.07 27.88
N ILE A 17 -5.89 -31.73 27.77
CA ILE A 17 -6.63 -31.85 26.51
C ILE A 17 -7.09 -30.47 26.03
N LEU A 18 -7.63 -29.64 26.93
CA LEU A 18 -8.03 -28.27 26.60
C LEU A 18 -6.84 -27.43 26.17
N LEU A 19 -5.69 -27.51 26.85
CA LEU A 19 -4.46 -26.81 26.46
C LEU A 19 -3.99 -27.25 25.06
N MET A 20 -4.01 -28.55 24.79
CA MET A 20 -3.66 -29.09 23.47
C MET A 20 -4.65 -28.64 22.40
N ILE A 21 -5.95 -28.54 22.70
CA ILE A 21 -6.94 -27.97 21.77
C ILE A 21 -6.60 -26.49 21.46
N HIS A 22 -6.20 -25.69 22.45
CA HIS A 22 -5.78 -24.30 22.21
C HIS A 22 -4.45 -24.18 21.45
N LEU A 23 -3.56 -25.17 21.55
CA LEU A 23 -2.30 -25.23 20.80
C LEU A 23 -2.50 -25.76 19.36
N ILE A 24 -3.50 -26.59 19.13
CA ILE A 24 -3.78 -27.23 17.83
C ILE A 24 -4.74 -26.42 16.99
N ILE A 25 -5.63 -25.61 17.56
CA ILE A 25 -6.45 -24.69 16.77
C ILE A 25 -5.51 -23.60 16.25
N PRO A 26 -5.14 -23.58 14.94
CA PRO A 26 -4.49 -22.43 14.39
C PRO A 26 -5.48 -21.28 14.58
N SER A 27 -5.05 -20.23 15.28
CA SER A 27 -5.78 -18.96 15.26
C SER A 27 -6.11 -18.69 13.81
N ALA A 28 -7.39 -18.76 13.45
CA ALA A 28 -7.86 -18.44 12.12
C ALA A 28 -7.59 -16.95 11.93
N ARG A 29 -6.35 -16.60 11.57
CA ARG A 29 -6.04 -15.30 11.03
C ARG A 29 -6.98 -15.15 9.86
N PRO A 30 -7.79 -14.07 9.81
CA PRO A 30 -8.62 -13.83 8.64
C PRO A 30 -7.71 -13.94 7.43
N ALA A 31 -8.03 -14.88 6.55
CA ALA A 31 -7.27 -15.07 5.33
C ALA A 31 -7.16 -13.71 4.65
N ASN A 32 -5.92 -13.30 4.38
CA ASN A 32 -5.58 -12.22 3.45
C ASN A 32 -5.54 -10.78 3.96
N VAL A 33 -5.65 -10.50 5.26
CA VAL A 33 -5.34 -9.13 5.76
C VAL A 33 -3.87 -9.07 6.17
N VAL A 34 -3.02 -8.56 5.28
CA VAL A 34 -1.63 -8.24 5.59
C VAL A 34 -1.53 -6.90 6.33
N GLY A 35 -0.45 -6.71 7.09
CA GLY A 35 -0.16 -5.43 7.75
C GLY A 35 -0.05 -4.26 6.74
N PRO A 36 0.17 -3.03 7.23
CA PRO A 36 0.36 -1.87 6.35
C PRO A 36 1.44 -2.11 5.29
N GLN A 37 1.14 -1.75 4.05
CA GLN A 37 2.02 -1.89 2.89
C GLN A 37 2.43 -0.52 2.37
N GLN A 38 3.73 -0.32 2.15
CA GLN A 38 4.22 0.85 1.44
C GLN A 38 4.36 0.55 -0.05
N CYS A 39 3.71 1.35 -0.88
CA CYS A 39 3.71 1.19 -2.34
C CYS A 39 4.98 1.79 -2.95
N THR A 40 6.15 1.28 -2.57
CA THR A 40 7.46 1.86 -2.89
C THR A 40 7.80 1.78 -4.37
N ASN A 41 7.51 0.63 -4.99
CA ASN A 41 7.89 0.32 -6.37
C ASN A 41 6.78 0.56 -7.38
N GLY A 42 5.61 1.02 -6.91
CA GLY A 42 4.53 1.41 -7.79
C GLY A 42 3.19 1.48 -7.08
N PHE A 43 2.32 2.28 -7.65
CA PHE A 43 0.94 2.46 -7.25
C PHE A 43 0.14 2.64 -8.53
N ALA A 44 -0.94 1.90 -8.72
CA ALA A 44 -1.78 2.05 -9.90
C ALA A 44 -3.26 1.88 -9.58
N LEU A 45 -4.06 2.91 -9.87
CA LEU A 45 -5.51 2.79 -9.84
C LEU A 45 -5.98 1.94 -11.03
N ALA A 46 -6.94 1.03 -10.82
CA ALA A 46 -7.53 0.28 -11.94
C ALA A 46 -8.27 1.20 -12.96
N SER A 47 -8.77 2.34 -12.48
CA SER A 47 -9.30 3.45 -13.29
C SER A 47 -9.30 4.73 -12.44
N TYR A 48 -9.47 5.92 -13.06
CA TYR A 48 -9.52 7.20 -12.33
C TYR A 48 -10.57 7.27 -11.22
N HIS A 49 -11.61 6.46 -11.33
CA HIS A 49 -12.73 6.42 -10.38
C HIS A 49 -12.78 5.09 -9.63
N SER A 50 -11.73 4.26 -9.76
CA SER A 50 -11.61 2.99 -9.06
C SER A 50 -11.48 3.23 -7.55
N ASP A 51 -12.14 2.38 -6.77
CA ASP A 51 -11.95 2.27 -5.33
C ASP A 51 -10.81 1.32 -4.96
N SER A 52 -10.21 0.65 -5.95
CA SER A 52 -9.09 -0.28 -5.82
C SER A 52 -7.80 0.27 -6.43
N VAL A 53 -6.68 -0.03 -5.77
CA VAL A 53 -5.32 0.23 -6.22
C VAL A 53 -4.46 -1.03 -6.12
N SER A 54 -3.64 -1.22 -7.16
CA SER A 54 -2.50 -2.13 -7.15
C SER A 54 -1.28 -1.46 -6.49
N CYS A 55 -0.85 -1.98 -5.35
CA CYS A 55 0.29 -1.50 -4.56
C CYS A 55 1.48 -2.43 -4.72
N LYS A 56 2.59 -1.95 -5.29
CA LYS A 56 3.81 -2.72 -5.48
C LYS A 56 4.86 -2.33 -4.44
N THR A 57 5.25 -3.28 -3.59
CA THR A 57 6.22 -3.04 -2.50
C THR A 57 7.67 -3.05 -3.00
N SER A 58 8.62 -2.71 -2.14
CA SER A 58 10.05 -2.77 -2.45
C SER A 58 10.54 -4.18 -2.79
N GLN A 59 9.88 -5.22 -2.29
CA GLN A 59 10.13 -6.63 -2.62
C GLN A 59 9.44 -7.07 -3.93
N ASN A 60 8.84 -6.13 -4.68
CA ASN A 60 8.07 -6.39 -5.90
C ASN A 60 6.82 -7.26 -5.71
N VAL A 61 6.31 -7.39 -4.47
CA VAL A 61 5.02 -8.03 -4.20
C VAL A 61 3.90 -7.05 -4.54
N ILE A 62 2.88 -7.54 -5.24
CA ILE A 62 1.70 -6.75 -5.63
C ILE A 62 0.55 -7.10 -4.69
N TYR A 63 -0.04 -6.07 -4.10
CA TYR A 63 -1.23 -6.18 -3.25
C TYR A 63 -2.38 -5.37 -3.85
N ASP A 64 -3.59 -5.86 -3.66
CA ASP A 64 -4.82 -5.11 -3.93
C ASP A 64 -5.25 -4.40 -2.65
N CYS A 65 -5.41 -3.09 -2.72
CA CYS A 65 -5.78 -2.25 -1.60
C CYS A 65 -6.98 -1.36 -1.98
N LYS A 66 -7.79 -0.98 -1.00
CA LYS A 66 -8.80 0.07 -1.21
C LYS A 66 -8.15 1.45 -1.18
N VAL A 67 -8.46 2.31 -2.15
CA VAL A 67 -7.96 3.69 -2.23
C VAL A 67 -8.28 4.49 -0.97
N SER A 68 -9.47 4.28 -0.38
CA SER A 68 -9.90 4.89 0.88
C SER A 68 -9.10 4.43 2.11
N LYS A 69 -8.22 3.44 1.94
CA LYS A 69 -7.31 2.91 2.96
C LYS A 69 -5.84 3.19 2.62
N CYS A 70 -5.58 4.10 1.68
CA CYS A 70 -4.25 4.54 1.30
C CYS A 70 -4.00 5.99 1.70
N PHE A 71 -2.82 6.25 2.23
CA PHE A 71 -2.41 7.50 2.88
C PHE A 71 -1.08 7.99 2.31
N ALA A 72 -0.85 9.30 2.30
CA ALA A 72 0.40 9.89 1.82
C ALA A 72 1.61 9.64 2.76
N THR A 73 1.37 9.18 3.99
CA THR A 73 2.39 8.98 5.04
C THR A 73 2.20 7.64 5.76
N SER A 74 3.21 7.22 6.51
CA SER A 74 3.16 6.01 7.34
C SER A 74 2.29 6.15 8.60
N ASP A 75 1.95 7.39 9.00
CA ASP A 75 1.05 7.66 10.11
C ASP A 75 -0.41 7.44 9.68
N THR A 76 -0.79 6.16 9.66
CA THR A 76 -2.14 5.70 9.27
C THR A 76 -3.19 5.93 10.35
N SER A 77 -2.81 6.41 11.54
CA SER A 77 -3.72 6.73 12.64
C SER A 77 -4.56 7.98 12.37
N GLN A 78 -4.08 8.84 11.46
CA GLN A 78 -4.82 9.99 10.95
C GLN A 78 -5.80 9.52 9.87
N HIS A 79 -6.88 8.89 10.30
CA HIS A 79 -7.97 8.32 9.47
C HIS A 79 -8.67 9.29 8.48
N GLY A 80 -8.19 10.53 8.34
CA GLY A 80 -8.85 11.61 7.59
C GLY A 80 -8.13 12.13 6.35
N LYS A 81 -6.91 11.67 6.01
CA LYS A 81 -6.16 12.19 4.84
C LYS A 81 -6.06 11.16 3.72
N PRO A 82 -7.11 11.05 2.87
CA PRO A 82 -7.13 10.11 1.76
C PRO A 82 -6.05 10.41 0.72
N TYR A 83 -5.78 9.41 -0.12
CA TYR A 83 -4.96 9.49 -1.34
C TYR A 83 -5.17 10.76 -2.20
N SER A 84 -6.33 11.43 -2.12
CA SER A 84 -6.60 12.67 -2.85
C SER A 84 -5.61 13.80 -2.57
N GLU A 85 -4.98 13.83 -1.39
CA GLU A 85 -3.95 14.82 -1.05
C GLU A 85 -2.55 14.43 -1.57
N PHE A 86 -2.38 13.21 -2.05
CA PHE A 86 -1.10 12.73 -2.57
C PHE A 86 -0.82 13.36 -3.93
N VAL A 87 0.25 14.13 -4.02
CA VAL A 87 0.65 14.86 -5.22
C VAL A 87 2.15 14.73 -5.47
N PHE A 88 2.52 14.85 -6.73
CA PHE A 88 3.90 15.08 -7.15
C PHE A 88 4.05 16.50 -7.66
N GLU A 89 5.09 17.19 -7.24
CA GLU A 89 5.32 18.59 -7.59
C GLU A 89 6.44 18.75 -8.62
N LYS A 90 6.40 19.89 -9.32
CA LYS A 90 7.41 20.30 -10.30
C LYS A 90 7.66 19.23 -11.38
N CYS A 91 6.60 18.56 -11.81
CA CYS A 91 6.68 17.49 -12.80
C CYS A 91 6.64 18.06 -14.22
N HIS A 92 7.54 17.59 -15.07
CA HIS A 92 7.56 17.92 -16.49
C HIS A 92 6.64 16.98 -17.24
N ARG A 93 5.76 17.50 -18.11
CA ARG A 93 4.97 16.63 -19.00
C ARG A 93 5.91 15.95 -19.99
N ILE A 94 5.70 14.67 -20.25
CA ILE A 94 6.38 13.97 -21.35
C ILE A 94 5.51 14.11 -22.60
N ASP A 95 6.09 14.62 -23.68
CA ASP A 95 5.41 14.78 -24.96
C ASP A 95 5.39 13.49 -25.80
N ALA A 96 4.80 13.57 -26.99
CA ALA A 96 4.68 12.42 -27.89
C ALA A 96 6.03 11.89 -28.42
N SER A 97 7.08 12.69 -28.30
CA SER A 97 8.45 12.35 -28.71
C SER A 97 9.29 11.85 -27.53
N ASP A 98 8.68 11.50 -26.39
CA ASP A 98 9.36 11.08 -25.16
C ASP A 98 10.26 12.17 -24.53
N HIS A 99 10.03 13.46 -24.82
CA HIS A 99 10.81 14.55 -24.24
C HIS A 99 10.05 15.28 -23.11
N PRO A 100 10.72 15.63 -22.00
CA PRO A 100 10.13 16.46 -20.95
C PRO A 100 9.94 17.90 -21.42
N THR A 101 8.76 18.47 -21.20
CA THR A 101 8.45 19.87 -21.47
C THR A 101 9.18 20.81 -20.51
N LYS A 102 9.42 22.07 -20.91
CA LYS A 102 10.04 23.07 -20.02
C LYS A 102 9.17 23.48 -18.82
N SER A 103 7.84 23.53 -19.02
CA SER A 103 6.91 23.86 -17.95
C SER A 103 6.76 22.69 -16.97
N THR A 104 6.45 23.03 -15.73
CA THR A 104 6.18 22.05 -14.67
C THR A 104 4.77 22.21 -14.14
N SER A 105 4.26 21.16 -13.50
CA SER A 105 2.94 21.15 -12.86
C SER A 105 2.94 20.26 -11.62
N THR A 106 1.99 20.50 -10.72
CA THR A 106 1.64 19.57 -9.65
C THR A 106 0.63 18.56 -10.17
N ILE A 107 0.87 17.27 -9.93
CA ILE A 107 0.16 16.16 -10.53
C ILE A 107 -0.50 15.35 -9.42
N HIS A 108 -1.81 15.16 -9.53
CA HIS A 108 -2.49 14.07 -8.84
C HIS A 108 -2.23 12.79 -9.63
N PRO A 109 -1.52 11.82 -9.05
CA PRO A 109 -1.25 10.57 -9.73
C PRO A 109 -2.56 9.79 -9.90
N ALA A 110 -2.62 9.01 -10.96
CA ALA A 110 -3.42 7.79 -11.04
C ALA A 110 -2.50 6.58 -10.96
N GLU A 111 -1.29 6.70 -11.50
CA GLU A 111 -0.26 5.69 -11.41
C GLU A 111 1.12 6.32 -11.26
N PHE A 112 2.04 5.60 -10.61
CA PHE A 112 3.46 5.91 -10.70
C PHE A 112 4.31 4.65 -10.73
N TYR A 113 5.44 4.76 -11.44
CA TYR A 113 6.45 3.73 -11.53
C TYR A 113 7.83 4.36 -11.34
N PRO A 114 8.67 3.82 -10.45
CA PRO A 114 10.08 4.19 -10.43
C PRO A 114 10.73 3.77 -11.73
N THR A 115 11.42 4.71 -12.38
CA THR A 115 12.29 4.38 -13.49
C THR A 115 13.64 3.99 -12.91
N TYR A 116 13.93 2.69 -12.86
CA TYR A 116 15.15 2.13 -12.26
C TYR A 116 16.46 2.50 -12.99
N ASN A 117 16.37 3.29 -14.06
CA ASN A 117 17.52 3.70 -14.87
C ASN A 117 18.08 5.04 -14.36
N GLU A 118 18.84 4.98 -13.26
CA GLU A 118 19.88 5.94 -12.78
C GLU A 118 19.56 7.44 -12.65
N LYS A 119 18.37 7.87 -13.05
CA LYS A 119 17.97 9.27 -13.07
C LYS A 119 16.92 9.38 -11.99
N ASN A 120 17.24 10.06 -10.89
CA ASN A 120 16.39 10.29 -9.71
C ASN A 120 15.02 10.91 -10.07
N TRP A 121 14.13 10.16 -10.71
CA TRP A 121 12.79 10.56 -11.11
C TRP A 121 11.84 9.37 -11.18
N LEU A 122 10.55 9.71 -11.17
CA LEU A 122 9.43 8.80 -11.30
C LEU A 122 8.63 9.15 -12.54
N GLU A 123 8.19 8.13 -13.26
CA GLU A 123 7.16 8.30 -14.26
C GLU A 123 5.80 8.30 -13.57
N ILE A 124 5.08 9.41 -13.70
CA ILE A 124 3.75 9.59 -13.14
C ILE A 124 2.75 9.66 -14.28
N HIS A 125 1.68 8.88 -14.17
CA HIS A 125 0.52 9.03 -15.03
C HIS A 125 -0.59 9.64 -14.22
N GLY A 126 -1.09 10.81 -14.64
CA GLY A 126 -2.02 11.57 -13.81
C GLY A 126 -2.52 12.82 -14.50
N SER A 127 -3.05 13.74 -13.72
CA SER A 127 -3.55 15.02 -14.21
C SER A 127 -3.27 16.15 -13.21
N PRO A 128 -3.03 17.39 -13.69
CA PRO A 128 -3.10 18.57 -12.84
C PRO A 128 -4.52 18.77 -12.29
N PRO A 129 -4.70 19.41 -11.11
CA PRO A 129 -6.01 19.58 -10.47
C PRO A 129 -7.09 20.21 -11.36
N LEU A 130 -6.70 21.16 -12.22
CA LEU A 130 -7.60 21.94 -13.07
C LEU A 130 -7.60 21.51 -14.54
N GLN A 131 -6.88 20.44 -14.89
CA GLN A 131 -6.74 19.98 -16.27
C GLN A 131 -6.98 18.47 -16.33
N PRO A 132 -8.24 18.03 -16.36
CA PRO A 132 -8.57 16.62 -16.41
C PRO A 132 -7.98 15.98 -17.67
N GLY A 133 -7.60 14.71 -17.55
CA GLY A 133 -7.02 13.93 -18.64
C GLY A 133 -5.65 13.36 -18.27
N ARG A 134 -5.54 12.04 -18.42
CA ARG A 134 -4.32 11.29 -18.15
C ARG A 134 -3.23 11.69 -19.09
N ARG A 135 -2.10 12.13 -18.53
CA ARG A 135 -0.87 12.36 -19.28
C ARG A 135 0.29 11.77 -18.50
N ARG A 136 1.38 11.55 -19.23
CA ARG A 136 2.63 11.05 -18.67
C ARG A 136 3.50 12.23 -18.25
N TYR A 137 4.10 12.12 -17.08
CA TYR A 137 4.93 13.14 -16.46
C TYR A 137 6.20 12.52 -15.88
N GLN A 138 7.27 13.30 -15.91
CA GLN A 138 8.53 13.03 -15.25
C GLN A 138 8.65 13.92 -14.01
N CYS A 139 8.76 13.30 -12.83
CA CYS A 139 8.88 14.00 -11.55
C CYS A 139 10.18 13.60 -10.86
N PHE A 140 11.09 14.54 -10.64
CA PHE A 140 12.37 14.26 -9.99
C PHE A 140 12.20 14.02 -8.48
N THR A 141 12.97 13.06 -7.96
CA THR A 141 12.99 12.64 -6.55
C THR A 141 14.33 13.06 -5.94
N SER A 142 14.52 14.37 -5.78
CA SER A 142 15.69 14.93 -5.09
C SER A 142 15.32 15.43 -3.70
N GLU A 143 16.33 15.70 -2.85
CA GLU A 143 16.13 16.38 -1.55
C GLU A 143 15.44 17.75 -1.69
N ALA A 144 15.57 18.42 -2.83
CA ALA A 144 14.85 19.66 -3.12
C ALA A 144 13.35 19.44 -3.44
N GLN A 145 12.95 18.20 -3.71
CA GLN A 145 11.58 17.79 -4.05
C GLN A 145 11.13 16.68 -3.08
N LYS A 146 11.17 16.95 -1.78
CA LYS A 146 10.83 15.97 -0.72
C LYS A 146 9.45 15.33 -0.89
N LEU A 147 8.46 16.04 -1.43
CA LEU A 147 7.15 15.46 -1.67
C LEU A 147 7.20 14.31 -2.70
N ASN A 148 8.10 14.37 -3.68
CA ASN A 148 8.23 13.34 -4.70
C ASN A 148 8.93 12.08 -4.18
N THR A 149 9.58 12.14 -3.01
CA THR A 149 10.16 10.94 -2.36
C THR A 149 9.13 10.17 -1.52
N ASN A 150 7.98 10.78 -1.23
CA ASN A 150 6.91 10.11 -0.49
C ASN A 150 6.31 8.96 -1.31
N ARG A 151 5.87 7.93 -0.61
CA ARG A 151 5.19 6.76 -1.19
C ARG A 151 3.94 6.46 -0.38
N PRO A 152 2.80 6.15 -1.04
CA PRO A 152 1.58 5.85 -0.32
C PRO A 152 1.74 4.62 0.58
N TRP A 153 1.09 4.68 1.74
CA TRP A 153 0.92 3.57 2.66
C TRP A 153 -0.52 3.12 2.63
N CYS A 154 -0.76 1.84 2.37
CA CYS A 154 -2.09 1.26 2.30
C CYS A 154 -2.27 0.23 3.42
N VAL A 155 -3.46 0.21 4.03
CA VAL A 155 -3.83 -0.76 5.08
C VAL A 155 -4.97 -1.65 4.62
N GLY A 156 -5.08 -2.85 5.20
CA GLY A 156 -6.16 -3.78 4.86
C GLY A 156 -6.06 -4.31 3.44
N CYS A 157 -4.85 -4.38 2.89
CA CYS A 157 -4.60 -4.95 1.58
C CYS A 157 -4.66 -6.48 1.61
N SER A 158 -4.89 -7.06 0.44
CA SER A 158 -4.87 -8.51 0.22
C SER A 158 -3.98 -8.88 -0.98
N LEU A 159 -3.55 -10.12 -1.02
CA LEU A 159 -2.97 -10.66 -2.26
C LEU A 159 -4.08 -10.73 -3.34
N PRO A 160 -3.75 -10.44 -4.61
CA PRO A 160 -4.69 -10.64 -5.71
C PRO A 160 -5.14 -12.10 -5.77
N PRO A 161 -6.39 -12.36 -6.21
CA PRO A 161 -6.83 -13.73 -6.46
C PRO A 161 -5.93 -14.39 -7.52
N THR A 162 -5.49 -15.61 -7.24
CA THR A 162 -4.74 -16.48 -8.16
C THR A 162 -5.63 -17.09 -9.23
#